data_AF-A0A368U953-F1
#
_entry.id   AF-A0A368U953-F1
#
_cell.length_a   1.000
_cell.length_b   1.000
_cell.length_c   1.000
_cell.angle_alpha   90.00
_cell.angle_beta   90.00
_cell.angle_gamma   90.00
#
_symmetry.space_group_name_H-M   'P 1'
#
loop_
_entity.id
_entity.type
_entity.pdbx_description
1 polymer ?
#
loop_
_entity_poly.entity_id
_entity_poly.type
_entity_poly.pdbx_seq_one_letter_code
_entity_poly.pdbx_strand_id
1 'polypeptide(L)'
;MSLRLSLHEAKKLGIHSKAPAPAKPKPKGALGHLGTSAERSPPQRTLFQTLRIVPETARFSWVWEVKDPVPGRKFSLDIGLHLSPLHKLGIEVDGFRHHGLSKEGFYRDREKDFLLDKHGWKFIRVPAGLIEKDINLVLSRIAYMAQRLEAQLLRERLQNAPTWWLSRWKEITRSGLPPLPWTLYHHPAPEGWFTRHSRTHRMDNRLL
;
A
#
# COMPACT_ATOMS: atom_id res chain seq x y z
N MET A 1 51.23 22.43 -59.36
CA MET A 1 51.34 23.30 -58.17
C MET A 1 50.01 23.27 -57.43
N SER A 2 49.97 22.74 -56.20
CA SER A 2 48.74 22.69 -55.38
C SER A 2 48.81 23.79 -54.32
N LEU A 3 47.86 24.73 -54.36
CA LEU A 3 47.70 25.77 -53.36
C LEU A 3 47.06 25.17 -52.10
N ARG A 4 47.81 25.11 -50.99
CA ARG A 4 47.25 24.82 -49.67
C ARG A 4 46.69 26.11 -49.07
N LEU A 5 45.38 26.27 -49.14
CA LEU A 5 44.66 27.33 -48.42
C LEU A 5 44.42 26.90 -46.97
N SER A 6 44.56 27.83 -46.04
CA SER A 6 44.21 27.60 -44.64
C SER A 6 42.68 27.60 -44.43
N LEU A 7 42.21 26.91 -43.37
CA LEU A 7 40.78 26.85 -43.03
C LEU A 7 40.16 28.24 -42.79
N HIS A 8 40.95 29.21 -42.33
CA HIS A 8 40.48 30.57 -42.08
C HIS A 8 40.25 31.35 -43.39
N GLU A 9 41.12 31.17 -44.38
CA GLU A 9 40.99 31.81 -45.70
C GLU A 9 39.80 31.24 -46.50
N ALA A 10 39.59 29.92 -46.43
CA ALA A 10 38.44 29.26 -47.05
C ALA A 10 37.09 29.79 -46.50
N LYS A 11 37.04 30.09 -45.20
CA LYS A 11 35.85 30.62 -44.52
C LYS A 11 35.53 32.07 -44.89
N LYS A 12 36.56 32.88 -45.18
CA LYS A 12 36.42 34.28 -45.62
C LYS A 12 35.96 34.40 -47.08
N LEU A 13 36.23 33.39 -47.90
CA LEU A 13 35.82 33.30 -49.31
C LEU A 13 34.41 32.69 -49.51
N GLY A 14 33.67 32.38 -48.45
CA GLY A 14 32.30 31.87 -48.54
C GLY A 14 32.17 30.43 -49.05
N ILE A 15 33.28 29.68 -49.12
CA ILE A 15 33.28 28.28 -49.57
C ILE A 15 32.84 27.39 -48.39
N HIS A 16 31.54 27.17 -48.25
CA HIS A 16 30.97 26.30 -47.23
C HIS A 16 31.04 24.83 -47.63
N SER A 17 32.04 24.11 -47.11
CA SER A 17 32.04 22.64 -47.14
C SER A 17 31.01 22.10 -46.15
N LYS A 18 29.79 21.82 -46.62
CA LYS A 18 28.75 21.12 -45.85
C LYS A 18 29.09 19.62 -45.81
N ALA A 19 30.03 19.23 -44.95
CA ALA A 19 30.28 17.82 -44.67
C ALA A 19 29.16 17.26 -43.79
N PRO A 20 28.49 16.14 -44.14
CA PRO A 20 27.53 15.50 -43.24
C PRO A 20 28.28 14.92 -42.03
N ALA A 21 27.77 15.21 -40.83
CA ALA A 21 28.32 14.68 -39.59
C ALA A 21 28.28 13.13 -39.58
N PRO A 22 29.30 12.44 -39.03
CA PRO A 22 29.30 10.99 -38.96
C PRO A 22 28.17 10.50 -38.06
N ALA A 23 27.34 9.60 -38.59
CA ALA A 23 26.26 8.95 -37.85
C ALA A 23 26.82 8.17 -36.65
N LYS A 24 26.28 8.42 -35.46
CA LYS A 24 26.61 7.63 -34.25
C LYS A 24 26.24 6.15 -34.51
N PRO A 25 27.12 5.18 -34.18
CA PRO A 25 26.81 3.78 -34.37
C PRO A 25 25.62 3.37 -33.49
N LYS A 26 24.58 2.82 -34.10
CA LYS A 26 23.45 2.18 -33.40
C LYS A 26 24.00 0.97 -32.62
N PRO A 27 23.69 0.80 -31.32
CA PRO A 27 24.03 -0.44 -30.64
C PRO A 27 23.25 -1.60 -31.28
N LYS A 28 24.00 -2.52 -31.90
CA LYS A 28 23.50 -3.84 -32.29
C LYS A 28 23.37 -4.68 -31.02
N GLY A 29 22.19 -4.61 -30.41
CA GLY A 29 21.77 -5.44 -29.30
C GLY A 29 20.31 -5.83 -29.51
N ALA A 30 20.05 -6.62 -30.56
CA ALA A 30 18.77 -7.27 -30.76
C ALA A 30 18.70 -8.50 -29.84
N LEU A 31 18.04 -8.34 -28.69
CA LEU A 31 17.42 -9.46 -27.98
C LEU A 31 16.09 -8.97 -27.41
N GLY A 32 15.00 -9.53 -27.94
CA GLY A 32 13.67 -9.47 -27.35
C GLY A 32 12.87 -8.19 -27.60
N HIS A 33 12.21 -8.12 -28.75
CA HIS A 33 11.03 -7.27 -28.94
C HIS A 33 9.90 -7.81 -28.06
N LEU A 34 9.94 -7.52 -26.76
CA LEU A 34 8.88 -7.85 -25.79
C LEU A 34 7.77 -6.83 -25.91
N GLY A 35 6.73 -7.16 -26.68
CA GLY A 35 5.38 -6.62 -26.59
C GLY A 35 5.24 -5.11 -26.80
N THR A 36 4.37 -4.71 -27.71
CA THR A 36 3.86 -3.34 -27.69
C THR A 36 3.34 -3.03 -26.28
N SER A 37 3.61 -1.82 -25.76
CA SER A 37 3.15 -1.35 -24.43
C SER A 37 1.64 -1.51 -24.18
N ALA A 38 0.86 -1.88 -25.21
CA ALA A 38 -0.56 -2.14 -25.18
C ALA A 38 -0.96 -3.48 -24.51
N GLU A 39 -0.05 -4.46 -24.37
CA GLU A 39 -0.38 -5.77 -23.79
C GLU A 39 -0.11 -5.90 -22.28
N ARG A 40 0.64 -4.96 -21.67
CA ARG A 40 0.88 -5.00 -20.22
C ARG A 40 -0.27 -4.34 -19.47
N SER A 41 -0.89 -5.08 -18.55
CA SER A 41 -1.84 -4.52 -17.59
C SER A 41 -1.24 -3.28 -16.90
N PRO A 42 -2.00 -2.19 -16.75
CA PRO A 42 -1.51 -0.98 -16.08
C PRO A 42 -0.88 -1.33 -14.71
N PRO A 43 0.23 -0.69 -14.28
CA PRO A 43 0.92 -1.03 -13.03
C PRO A 43 0.01 -1.13 -11.79
N GLN A 44 -1.00 -0.27 -11.70
CA GLN A 44 -2.05 -0.34 -10.67
C GLN A 44 -2.82 -1.66 -10.69
N ARG A 45 -3.25 -2.12 -11.88
CA ARG A 45 -4.00 -3.38 -12.05
C ARG A 45 -3.13 -4.56 -11.68
N THR A 46 -1.88 -4.57 -12.15
CA THR A 46 -0.90 -5.60 -11.80
C THR A 46 -0.72 -5.67 -10.29
N LEU A 47 -0.45 -4.54 -9.63
CA LEU A 47 -0.28 -4.49 -8.18
C LEU A 47 -1.52 -5.00 -7.44
N PHE A 48 -2.72 -4.54 -7.80
CA PHE A 48 -3.95 -4.97 -7.14
C PHE A 48 -4.21 -6.47 -7.26
N GLN A 49 -3.98 -7.05 -8.44
CA GLN A 49 -4.13 -8.49 -8.65
C GLN A 49 -3.12 -9.27 -7.82
N THR A 50 -1.86 -8.82 -7.80
CA THR A 50 -0.80 -9.48 -7.05
C THR A 50 -1.06 -9.46 -5.54
N LEU A 51 -1.54 -8.33 -4.99
CA LEU A 51 -1.89 -8.21 -3.57
C LEU A 51 -2.91 -9.26 -3.10
N ARG A 52 -3.80 -9.70 -3.99
CA ARG A 52 -4.87 -10.66 -3.68
C ARG A 52 -4.45 -12.11 -3.75
N ILE A 53 -3.33 -12.42 -4.40
CA ILE A 53 -2.88 -13.80 -4.61
C ILE A 53 -1.66 -14.17 -3.77
N VAL A 54 -0.82 -13.18 -3.43
CA VAL A 54 0.41 -13.42 -2.68
C VAL A 54 0.08 -13.68 -1.20
N PRO A 55 0.49 -14.81 -0.60
CA PRO A 55 0.05 -15.24 0.74
C PRO A 55 0.20 -14.17 1.83
N GLU A 56 1.28 -13.41 1.79
CA GLU A 56 1.62 -12.36 2.75
C GLU A 56 0.58 -11.22 2.79
N THR A 57 -0.13 -11.01 1.68
CA THR A 57 -1.12 -9.92 1.52
C THR A 57 -2.52 -10.42 1.19
N ALA A 58 -2.69 -11.67 0.75
CA ALA A 58 -3.97 -12.23 0.30
C ALA A 58 -5.03 -12.33 1.41
N ARG A 59 -4.61 -12.40 2.67
CA ARG A 59 -5.51 -12.40 3.84
C ARG A 59 -6.22 -11.06 4.06
N PHE A 60 -5.79 -10.00 3.41
CA PHE A 60 -6.39 -8.67 3.53
C PHE A 60 -7.44 -8.42 2.46
N SER A 61 -8.51 -7.72 2.81
CA SER A 61 -9.56 -7.31 1.87
C SER A 61 -9.20 -6.00 1.18
N TRP A 62 -8.51 -6.11 0.04
CA TRP A 62 -8.13 -4.98 -0.81
C TRP A 62 -9.32 -4.45 -1.62
N VAL A 63 -9.43 -3.12 -1.73
CA VAL A 63 -10.47 -2.39 -2.45
C VAL A 63 -9.85 -1.67 -3.64
N TRP A 64 -10.43 -1.86 -4.82
CA TRP A 64 -10.05 -1.14 -6.04
C TRP A 64 -10.69 0.25 -6.03
N GLU A 65 -9.93 1.28 -6.37
CA GLU A 65 -10.39 2.67 -6.54
C GLU A 65 -11.34 3.16 -5.43
N VAL A 66 -10.78 3.46 -4.26
CA VAL A 66 -11.55 4.01 -3.15
C VAL A 66 -12.01 5.42 -3.54
N LYS A 67 -13.33 5.61 -3.64
CA LYS A 67 -13.95 6.92 -3.86
C LYS A 67 -14.29 7.59 -2.54
N ASP A 68 -14.18 8.91 -2.52
CA ASP A 68 -14.55 9.79 -1.40
C ASP A 68 -13.99 9.30 -0.04
N PRO A 69 -12.68 9.01 0.07
CA PRO A 69 -12.07 8.50 1.31
C PRO A 69 -12.12 9.50 2.47
N VAL A 70 -12.46 10.75 2.17
CA VAL A 70 -12.65 11.87 3.10
C VAL A 70 -14.06 12.45 2.87
N PRO A 71 -14.95 12.43 3.87
CA PRO A 71 -16.30 12.98 3.74
C PRO A 71 -16.30 14.43 3.24
N GLY A 72 -17.15 14.72 2.24
CA GLY A 72 -17.28 16.06 1.66
C GLY A 72 -16.15 16.49 0.73
N ARG A 73 -15.18 15.61 0.43
CA ARG A 73 -14.07 15.90 -0.50
C ARG A 73 -14.04 14.86 -1.62
N LYS A 74 -13.94 15.34 -2.86
CA LYS A 74 -13.82 14.50 -4.07
C LYS A 74 -12.38 14.03 -4.26
N PHE A 75 -11.91 13.20 -3.34
CA PHE A 75 -10.63 12.52 -3.44
C PHE A 75 -10.84 11.07 -3.88
N SER A 76 -9.79 10.45 -4.42
CA SER A 76 -9.76 9.02 -4.71
C SER A 76 -8.40 8.44 -4.37
N LEU A 77 -8.37 7.16 -4.01
CA LEU A 77 -7.16 6.36 -3.86
C LEU A 77 -7.22 5.19 -4.84
N ASP A 78 -6.08 4.80 -5.40
CA ASP A 78 -6.03 3.73 -6.41
C ASP A 78 -6.37 2.36 -5.83
N ILE A 79 -5.85 2.08 -4.63
CA ILE A 79 -6.11 0.85 -3.88
C ILE A 79 -6.24 1.19 -2.40
N GLY A 80 -7.17 0.53 -1.71
CA GLY A 80 -7.36 0.68 -0.26
C GLY A 80 -7.40 -0.65 0.49
N LEU A 81 -7.12 -0.59 1.78
CA LEU A 81 -7.34 -1.65 2.76
C LEU A 81 -8.04 -1.04 3.97
N HIS A 82 -9.18 -1.60 4.34
CA HIS A 82 -9.98 -1.17 5.49
C HIS A 82 -9.92 -2.25 6.58
N LEU A 83 -9.17 -1.99 7.65
CA LEU A 83 -9.13 -2.88 8.82
C LEU A 83 -10.14 -2.44 9.89
N SER A 84 -10.31 -1.13 10.05
CA SER A 84 -11.34 -0.50 10.90
C SER A 84 -11.61 0.94 10.43
N PRO A 85 -12.63 1.64 10.96
CA PRO A 85 -12.89 3.03 10.61
C PRO A 85 -11.69 3.97 10.81
N LEU A 86 -10.81 3.69 11.77
CA LEU A 86 -9.61 4.49 12.08
C LEU A 86 -8.30 3.86 11.61
N HIS A 87 -8.34 2.64 11.05
CA HIS A 87 -7.16 1.89 10.61
C HIS A 87 -7.32 1.49 9.16
N LYS A 88 -6.84 2.35 8.27
CA LYS A 88 -6.95 2.18 6.83
C LYS A 88 -5.59 2.41 6.17
N LEU A 89 -5.32 1.69 5.09
CA LEU A 89 -4.14 1.86 4.25
C LEU A 89 -4.57 2.24 2.84
N GLY A 90 -4.11 3.37 2.35
CA GLY A 90 -4.24 3.81 0.96
C GLY A 90 -2.95 3.55 0.19
N ILE A 91 -3.07 3.21 -1.08
CA ILE A 91 -1.94 3.05 -1.98
C ILE A 91 -2.25 3.87 -3.23
N GLU A 92 -1.32 4.75 -3.60
CA GLU A 92 -1.35 5.49 -4.86
C GLU A 92 -0.20 5.03 -5.75
N VAL A 93 -0.49 4.76 -7.01
CA VAL A 93 0.49 4.34 -8.02
C VAL A 93 0.87 5.56 -8.86
N ASP A 94 1.92 6.26 -8.42
CA ASP A 94 2.34 7.51 -9.04
C ASP A 94 3.07 7.24 -10.37
N GLY A 95 2.51 7.78 -11.46
CA GLY A 95 3.18 7.90 -12.75
C GLY A 95 4.04 9.19 -12.79
N PHE A 96 5.30 9.08 -13.19
CA PHE A 96 6.28 10.19 -13.20
C PHE A 96 5.87 11.43 -14.03
N ARG A 97 4.86 11.34 -14.90
CA ARG A 97 4.69 12.32 -15.99
C ARG A 97 3.97 13.62 -15.63
N HIS A 98 3.15 13.72 -14.58
CA HIS A 98 2.28 14.91 -14.42
C HIS A 98 2.03 15.42 -12.98
N HIS A 99 2.67 14.87 -11.96
CA HIS A 99 2.45 15.32 -10.58
C HIS A 99 3.46 16.41 -10.16
N GLY A 100 2.95 17.60 -9.82
CA GLY A 100 3.74 18.64 -9.14
C GLY A 100 4.27 19.81 -10.00
N LEU A 101 3.79 19.99 -11.23
CA LEU A 101 4.24 21.10 -12.09
C LEU A 101 3.69 22.48 -11.69
N SER A 102 2.73 22.55 -10.75
CA SER A 102 2.21 23.80 -10.20
C SER A 102 2.24 23.82 -8.67
N LYS A 103 2.42 25.02 -8.10
CA LYS A 103 2.42 25.27 -6.65
C LYS A 103 1.07 24.90 -6.04
N GLU A 104 -0.02 25.14 -6.76
CA GLU A 104 -1.39 24.82 -6.37
C GLU A 104 -1.59 23.30 -6.29
N GLY A 105 -1.04 22.54 -7.24
CA GLY A 105 -1.08 21.08 -7.23
C GLY A 105 -0.34 20.50 -6.02
N PHE A 106 0.83 21.06 -5.69
CA PHE A 106 1.59 20.67 -4.51
C PHE A 106 0.80 20.90 -3.20
N TYR A 107 0.18 22.06 -3.01
CA TYR A 107 -0.62 22.32 -1.81
C TYR A 107 -1.85 21.43 -1.74
N ARG A 108 -2.52 21.17 -2.87
CA ARG A 108 -3.67 20.25 -2.92
C ARG A 108 -3.28 18.83 -2.55
N ASP A 109 -2.11 18.35 -2.99
CA ASP A 109 -1.59 17.05 -2.58
C ASP A 109 -1.27 17.00 -1.09
N ARG A 110 -0.66 18.05 -0.51
CA ARG A 110 -0.41 18.14 0.93
C ARG A 110 -1.70 18.21 1.75
N GLU A 111 -2.71 18.94 1.27
CA GLU A 111 -4.04 19.00 1.88
C GLU A 111 -4.70 17.62 1.87
N LYS A 112 -4.64 16.91 0.73
CA LYS A 112 -5.14 15.54 0.61
C LYS A 112 -4.46 14.61 1.60
N ASP A 113 -3.12 14.63 1.64
CA ASP A 113 -2.32 13.79 2.56
C ASP A 113 -2.70 14.06 4.03
N PHE A 114 -2.84 15.32 4.43
CA PHE A 114 -3.24 15.72 5.78
C PHE A 114 -4.66 15.26 6.14
N LEU A 115 -5.62 15.46 5.23
CA LEU A 115 -7.00 15.07 5.46
C LEU A 115 -7.15 13.55 5.52
N LEU A 116 -6.45 12.81 4.67
CA LEU A 116 -6.42 11.35 4.73
C LEU A 116 -5.93 10.85 6.09
N ASP A 117 -4.80 11.38 6.58
CA ASP A 117 -4.24 10.99 7.88
C ASP A 117 -5.21 11.27 9.04
N LYS A 118 -5.83 12.47 9.05
CA LYS A 118 -6.87 12.84 10.02
C LYS A 118 -8.05 11.86 10.03
N HIS A 119 -8.37 11.28 8.89
CA HIS A 119 -9.45 10.30 8.75
C HIS A 119 -8.98 8.84 8.91
N GLY A 120 -7.81 8.60 9.50
CA GLY A 120 -7.32 7.25 9.84
C GLY A 120 -6.69 6.49 8.67
N TRP A 121 -6.38 7.18 7.57
CA TRP A 121 -5.64 6.61 6.45
C TRP A 121 -4.14 6.79 6.66
N LYS A 122 -3.40 5.69 6.73
CA LYS A 122 -1.99 5.71 6.33
C LYS A 122 -1.93 5.51 4.83
N PHE A 123 -0.95 6.09 4.15
CA PHE A 123 -0.83 5.91 2.71
C PHE A 123 0.61 5.68 2.25
N ILE A 124 0.76 5.04 1.10
CA ILE A 124 2.04 4.79 0.44
C ILE A 124 1.89 5.19 -1.02
N ARG A 125 2.80 6.04 -1.50
CA ARG A 125 2.94 6.35 -2.92
C ARG A 125 3.98 5.42 -3.52
N VAL A 126 3.58 4.64 -4.51
CA VAL A 126 4.41 3.64 -5.18
C VAL A 126 4.68 4.11 -6.60
N PRO A 127 5.94 4.39 -6.96
CA PRO A 127 6.26 4.74 -8.34
C PRO A 127 5.92 3.59 -9.29
N ALA A 128 5.23 3.89 -10.39
CA ALA A 128 4.86 2.89 -11.39
C ALA A 128 6.06 2.07 -11.90
N GLY A 129 7.19 2.74 -12.16
CA GLY A 129 8.42 2.08 -12.59
C GLY A 129 9.05 1.14 -11.55
N LEU A 130 8.72 1.32 -10.26
CA LEU A 130 9.17 0.40 -9.21
C LEU A 130 8.38 -0.91 -9.25
N ILE A 131 7.08 -0.85 -9.53
CA ILE A 131 6.24 -2.05 -9.71
C ILE A 131 6.74 -2.89 -10.88
N GLU A 132 7.10 -2.23 -11.98
CA GLU A 132 7.61 -2.91 -13.19
C GLU A 132 9.00 -3.52 -12.97
N LYS A 133 9.85 -2.84 -12.19
CA LYS A 133 11.23 -3.28 -11.94
C LYS A 133 11.32 -4.36 -10.87
N ASP A 134 10.60 -4.19 -9.77
CA ASP A 134 10.70 -5.04 -8.58
C ASP A 134 9.40 -4.99 -7.76
N ILE A 135 8.40 -5.75 -8.22
CA ILE A 135 7.13 -5.86 -7.52
C ILE A 135 7.28 -6.50 -6.13
N ASN A 136 8.26 -7.37 -5.92
CA ASN A 136 8.45 -8.05 -4.64
C ASN A 136 8.84 -7.05 -3.55
N LEU A 137 9.74 -6.11 -3.86
CA LEU A 137 10.08 -5.02 -2.94
C LEU A 137 8.85 -4.18 -2.58
N VAL A 138 8.00 -3.87 -3.56
CA VAL A 138 6.74 -3.14 -3.34
C VAL A 138 5.80 -3.93 -2.41
N LEU A 139 5.61 -5.23 -2.68
CA LEU A 139 4.76 -6.11 -1.87
C LEU A 139 5.27 -6.24 -0.45
N SER A 140 6.58 -6.45 -0.24
CA SER A 140 7.17 -6.51 1.10
C SER A 140 6.91 -5.23 1.90
N ARG A 141 7.02 -4.07 1.25
CA ARG A 141 6.73 -2.78 1.90
C ARG A 141 5.24 -2.64 2.26
N ILE A 142 4.34 -3.01 1.35
CA ILE A 142 2.89 -2.95 1.60
C ILE A 142 2.49 -3.93 2.70
N ALA A 143 2.99 -5.18 2.65
CA ALA A 143 2.74 -6.20 3.66
C ALA A 143 3.20 -5.73 5.04
N TYR A 144 4.41 -5.18 5.15
CA TYR A 144 4.91 -4.60 6.40
C TYR A 144 3.98 -3.52 6.96
N MET A 145 3.51 -2.59 6.10
CA MET A 145 2.63 -1.50 6.54
C MET A 145 1.25 -2.02 6.96
N ALA A 146 0.68 -2.96 6.22
CA ALA A 146 -0.59 -3.61 6.58
C ALA A 146 -0.49 -4.36 7.92
N GLN A 147 0.58 -5.14 8.10
CA GLN A 147 0.86 -5.84 9.36
C GLN A 147 1.05 -4.87 10.54
N ARG A 148 1.73 -3.75 10.32
CA ARG A 148 1.88 -2.73 11.37
C ARG A 148 0.56 -2.10 11.80
N LEU A 149 -0.33 -1.82 10.84
CA LEU A 149 -1.67 -1.31 11.13
C LEU A 149 -2.53 -2.34 11.86
N GLU A 150 -2.50 -3.59 11.41
CA GLU A 150 -3.19 -4.69 12.09
C GLU A 150 -2.69 -4.85 13.53
N ALA A 151 -1.38 -4.82 13.75
CA ALA A 151 -0.79 -4.89 15.09
C ALA A 151 -1.16 -3.68 15.97
N GLN A 152 -1.29 -2.49 15.38
CA GLN A 152 -1.77 -1.31 16.10
C GLN A 152 -3.23 -1.49 16.54
N LEU A 153 -4.10 -1.88 15.60
CA LEU A 153 -5.50 -2.16 15.89
C LEU A 153 -5.64 -3.23 16.99
N LEU A 154 -4.83 -4.29 16.93
CA LEU A 154 -4.83 -5.32 17.96
C LEU A 154 -4.40 -4.75 19.32
N ARG A 155 -3.32 -3.97 19.39
CA ARG A 155 -2.87 -3.36 20.65
C ARG A 155 -3.95 -2.48 21.27
N GLU A 156 -4.57 -1.61 20.48
CA GLU A 156 -5.65 -0.73 20.96
C GLU A 156 -6.85 -1.54 21.44
N ARG A 157 -7.20 -2.63 20.75
CA ARG A 157 -8.25 -3.55 21.20
C ARG A 157 -7.90 -4.24 22.51
N LEU A 158 -6.68 -4.75 22.67
CA LEU A 158 -6.22 -5.40 23.90
C LEU A 158 -6.23 -4.45 25.10
N GLN A 159 -5.83 -3.19 24.89
CA GLN A 159 -5.84 -2.16 25.93
C GLN A 159 -7.26 -1.81 26.41
N ASN A 160 -8.23 -1.85 25.51
CA ASN A 160 -9.63 -1.54 25.82
C ASN A 160 -10.48 -2.79 26.08
N ALA A 161 -9.88 -3.97 26.12
CA ALA A 161 -10.63 -5.21 26.26
C ALA A 161 -11.12 -5.40 27.71
N PRO A 162 -12.38 -5.85 27.89
CA PRO A 162 -12.85 -6.26 29.21
C PRO A 162 -11.97 -7.37 29.80
N THR A 163 -11.78 -7.37 31.13
CA THR A 163 -10.95 -8.34 31.83
C THR A 163 -11.37 -9.80 31.61
N TRP A 164 -12.69 -10.06 31.53
CA TRP A 164 -13.20 -11.40 31.23
C TRP A 164 -12.74 -11.91 29.86
N TRP A 165 -12.61 -11.00 28.89
CA TRP A 165 -12.16 -11.36 27.55
C TRP A 165 -10.67 -11.69 27.53
N LEU A 166 -9.86 -10.89 28.22
CA LEU A 166 -8.42 -11.13 28.35
C LEU A 166 -8.14 -12.50 28.99
N SER A 167 -8.94 -12.91 29.97
CA SER A 167 -8.85 -14.24 30.58
C SER A 167 -9.14 -15.37 29.58
N ARG A 168 -10.21 -15.25 28.78
CA ARG A 168 -10.56 -16.25 27.75
C ARG A 168 -9.57 -16.30 26.60
N TRP A 169 -9.03 -15.15 26.19
CA TRP A 169 -7.97 -15.09 25.19
C TRP A 169 -6.69 -15.81 25.65
N LYS A 170 -6.29 -15.61 26.91
CA LYS A 170 -5.15 -16.33 27.51
C LYS A 170 -5.39 -17.84 27.56
N GLU A 171 -6.63 -18.27 27.79
CA GLU A 171 -6.99 -19.69 27.78
C GLU A 171 -6.91 -20.30 26.37
N ILE A 172 -7.45 -19.63 25.36
CA ILE A 172 -7.41 -20.06 23.94
C ILE A 172 -5.96 -20.14 23.43
N THR A 173 -5.15 -19.13 23.76
CA THR A 173 -3.74 -19.11 23.32
C THR A 173 -2.89 -20.18 24.01
N ARG A 174 -3.19 -20.51 25.28
CA ARG A 174 -2.54 -21.63 25.97
C ARG A 174 -2.93 -23.00 25.41
N SER A 175 -4.14 -23.14 24.87
CA SER A 175 -4.61 -24.41 24.30
C SER A 175 -4.11 -24.67 22.87
N GLY A 176 -3.29 -23.77 22.31
CA GLY A 176 -2.75 -23.90 20.95
C GLY A 176 -3.79 -23.73 19.85
N LEU A 177 -5.02 -23.31 20.21
CA LEU A 177 -6.05 -23.00 19.24
C LEU A 177 -5.75 -21.64 18.59
N PRO A 178 -5.92 -21.52 17.26
CA PRO A 178 -5.81 -20.23 16.62
C PRO A 178 -6.89 -19.31 17.21
N PRO A 179 -6.55 -18.07 17.56
CA PRO A 179 -7.55 -17.14 18.03
C PRO A 179 -8.64 -16.96 16.96
N LEU A 180 -9.89 -17.16 17.36
CA LEU A 180 -11.01 -16.95 16.45
C LEU A 180 -11.03 -15.47 15.97
N PRO A 181 -11.43 -15.20 14.71
CA PRO A 181 -11.56 -13.84 14.21
C PRO A 181 -12.46 -13.01 15.13
N TRP A 182 -11.99 -11.83 15.53
CA TRP A 182 -12.73 -10.91 16.42
C TRP A 182 -14.13 -10.55 15.88
N THR A 183 -14.33 -10.67 14.57
CA THR A 183 -15.62 -10.46 13.90
C THR A 183 -16.74 -11.36 14.42
N LEU A 184 -16.42 -12.50 15.05
CA LEU A 184 -17.40 -13.38 15.70
C LEU A 184 -17.80 -12.93 17.12
N TYR A 185 -17.12 -11.93 17.70
CA TYR A 185 -17.29 -11.53 19.11
C TYR A 185 -18.02 -10.20 19.31
N HIS A 186 -18.58 -9.62 18.26
CA HIS A 186 -19.44 -8.43 18.35
C HIS A 186 -20.87 -8.73 18.84
N HIS A 187 -21.18 -9.96 19.24
CA HIS A 187 -22.39 -10.21 20.01
C HIS A 187 -22.18 -9.78 21.46
N PRO A 188 -23.11 -9.01 22.07
CA PRO A 188 -23.14 -8.89 23.52
C PRO A 188 -23.16 -10.30 24.09
N ALA A 189 -22.39 -10.55 25.16
CA ALA A 189 -22.37 -11.84 25.83
C ALA A 189 -23.84 -12.30 26.01
N PRO A 190 -24.24 -13.49 25.52
CA PRO A 190 -25.61 -13.92 25.67
C PRO A 190 -25.99 -13.86 27.15
N GLU A 191 -27.03 -13.07 27.45
CA GLU A 191 -27.59 -12.95 28.80
C GLU A 191 -27.88 -14.37 29.31
N GLY A 192 -27.17 -14.81 30.35
CA GLY A 192 -27.31 -16.15 30.92
C GLY A 192 -26.02 -16.92 31.18
N TRP A 193 -24.86 -16.45 30.70
CA TRP A 193 -23.59 -17.17 30.91
C TRP A 193 -22.88 -16.88 32.26
N PHE A 194 -23.45 -16.01 33.10
CA PHE A 194 -22.93 -15.67 34.43
C PHE A 194 -23.63 -16.41 35.60
N THR A 195 -24.27 -17.56 35.36
CA THR A 195 -24.87 -18.36 36.45
C THR A 195 -24.38 -19.81 36.43
N ARG A 196 -23.09 -20.01 36.67
CA ARG A 196 -22.57 -21.23 37.30
C ARG A 196 -21.15 -20.93 37.73
N HIS A 197 -20.96 -20.82 39.04
CA HIS A 197 -19.78 -21.23 39.85
C HIS A 197 -19.82 -20.46 41.18
N SER A 198 -20.88 -20.68 41.96
CA SER A 198 -20.87 -20.43 43.40
C SER A 198 -21.79 -21.44 44.09
N ARG A 199 -21.41 -22.73 44.04
CA ARG A 199 -21.80 -23.67 45.09
C ARG A 199 -20.76 -23.53 46.19
N THR A 200 -20.99 -22.58 47.08
CA THR A 200 -20.35 -22.53 48.39
C THR A 200 -20.80 -23.74 49.21
N HIS A 201 -19.84 -24.29 49.94
CA HIS A 201 -19.97 -25.36 50.91
C HIS A 201 -21.26 -25.27 51.75
N ARG A 202 -22.02 -26.37 51.76
CA ARG A 202 -23.00 -26.68 52.80
C ARG A 202 -22.19 -27.23 53.98
N MET A 203 -21.98 -26.43 55.02
CA MET A 203 -21.59 -26.96 56.32
C MET A 203 -22.85 -27.44 57.03
N ASP A 204 -22.86 -28.73 57.35
CA ASP A 204 -23.75 -29.31 58.33
C ASP A 204 -23.56 -28.62 59.67
N ASN A 205 -24.66 -28.24 60.32
CA ASN A 205 -24.68 -28.11 61.76
C ASN A 205 -25.95 -28.77 62.28
N ARG A 206 -25.78 -30.04 62.68
CA ARG A 206 -26.60 -30.66 63.73
C ARG A 206 -26.22 -29.98 65.04
N LEU A 207 -27.23 -29.57 65.82
CA LEU A 207 -27.44 -29.97 67.22
C LEU A 207 -28.32 -28.93 67.93
N LEU A 208 -29.39 -29.46 68.53
CA LEU A 208 -30.10 -29.06 69.76
C LEU A 208 -30.79 -27.69 69.78
#